data_AF-A0A962UV12-F1
#
_entry.id   AF-A0A962UV12-F1
#
_cell.length_a   1.000
_cell.length_b   1.000
_cell.length_c   1.000
_cell.angle_alpha   90.00
_cell.angle_beta   90.00
_cell.angle_gamma   90.00
#
_symmetry.space_group_name_H-M   'P 1'
#
loop_
_entity.id
_entity.type
_entity.pdbx_description
1 polymer ?
#
loop_
_entity_poly.entity_id
_entity_poly.type
_entity_poly.pdbx_seq_one_letter_code
_entity_poly.pdbx_strand_id
1 'polypeptide(L)'
;MSNATSGRREGSLDAPTRHPLDWQNPEFYNQDALFNELERVYDICHGCRRCVSLCNAFPTLFDLVDESETMEVDGVKHDDYWKVVDECYLCDLCYMTKCPYVPPHEWNVDFPHLMLRAKAVKFKQGNTKFRDKVLTSTDAVGKLASIPVVVQT
;
A
#
# COMPACT_ATOMS: atom_id res chain seq x y z
N MET A 1 31.52 -24.95 6.66
CA MET A 1 30.09 -25.29 6.76
C MET A 1 29.60 -24.71 8.07
N SER A 2 29.05 -23.50 8.01
CA SER A 2 28.69 -22.73 9.20
C SER A 2 27.29 -23.15 9.66
N ASN A 3 27.21 -23.51 10.94
CA ASN A 3 25.99 -23.95 11.63
C ASN A 3 24.80 -23.01 11.37
N ALA A 4 23.67 -23.59 10.97
CA ALA A 4 22.40 -22.90 10.90
C ALA A 4 21.87 -22.66 12.31
N THR A 5 22.15 -21.49 12.87
CA THR A 5 21.41 -20.98 14.03
C THR A 5 19.96 -20.79 13.60
N SER A 6 19.08 -21.62 14.15
CA SER A 6 17.62 -21.50 14.13
C SER A 6 17.17 -20.24 14.92
N GLY A 7 17.55 -19.07 14.43
CA GLY A 7 17.05 -17.78 14.93
C GLY A 7 16.11 -17.18 13.90
N ARG A 8 14.94 -16.68 14.33
CA ARG A 8 14.07 -15.79 13.53
C ARG A 8 14.97 -14.68 12.97
N ARG A 9 15.29 -14.76 11.67
CA ARG A 9 16.05 -13.71 10.99
C ARG A 9 15.13 -12.52 10.77
N GLU A 10 15.67 -11.31 10.92
CA GLU A 10 14.95 -10.09 10.60
C GLU A 10 14.54 -10.13 9.11
N GLY A 11 13.27 -9.83 8.80
CA GLY A 11 12.83 -9.65 7.42
C GLY A 11 13.64 -8.56 6.72
N SER A 12 13.60 -8.51 5.39
CA SER A 12 14.45 -7.65 4.54
C SER A 12 15.94 -8.03 4.45
N LEU A 13 16.44 -9.03 5.19
CA LEU A 13 17.80 -9.55 5.02
C LEU A 13 17.89 -10.66 3.94
N ASP A 14 16.80 -11.40 3.78
CA ASP A 14 16.61 -12.41 2.74
C ASP A 14 15.51 -11.94 1.77
N ALA A 15 15.47 -12.52 0.56
CA ALA A 15 14.43 -12.19 -0.41
C ALA A 15 13.04 -12.56 0.16
N PRO A 16 12.09 -11.63 0.22
CA PRO A 16 10.78 -11.90 0.80
C PRO A 16 9.94 -12.79 -0.12
N THR A 17 9.05 -13.59 0.47
CA THR A 17 8.16 -14.47 -0.29
C THR A 17 6.91 -13.71 -0.71
N ARG A 18 6.73 -13.45 -2.01
CA ARG A 18 5.55 -12.73 -2.49
C ARG A 18 4.41 -13.67 -2.85
N HIS A 19 3.26 -13.48 -2.19
CA HIS A 19 2.04 -14.24 -2.45
C HIS A 19 1.19 -13.57 -3.56
N PRO A 20 0.59 -14.33 -4.49
CA PRO A 20 -0.35 -13.77 -5.46
C PRO A 20 -1.56 -13.13 -4.78
N LEU A 21 -2.05 -12.02 -5.34
CA LEU A 21 -3.29 -11.39 -4.90
C LEU A 21 -4.51 -12.18 -5.37
N ASP A 22 -5.40 -12.51 -4.45
CA ASP A 22 -6.67 -13.20 -4.72
C ASP A 22 -7.75 -12.22 -5.21
N TRP A 23 -7.47 -11.47 -6.27
CA TRP A 23 -8.32 -10.39 -6.77
C TRP A 23 -9.64 -10.86 -7.39
N GLN A 24 -9.77 -12.16 -7.66
CA GLN A 24 -11.00 -12.75 -8.19
C GLN A 24 -12.02 -13.05 -7.09
N ASN A 25 -11.57 -13.16 -5.85
CA ASN A 25 -12.42 -13.38 -4.70
C ASN A 25 -13.25 -12.11 -4.38
N PRO A 26 -14.58 -12.21 -4.20
CA PRO A 26 -15.41 -11.07 -3.82
C PRO A 26 -14.91 -10.32 -2.57
N GLU A 27 -14.35 -11.04 -1.59
CA GLU A 27 -13.81 -10.47 -0.35
C GLU A 27 -12.62 -9.54 -0.60
N PHE A 28 -11.91 -9.70 -1.73
CA PHE A 28 -10.85 -8.77 -2.11
C PHE A 28 -11.34 -7.33 -2.19
N TYR A 29 -12.59 -7.14 -2.63
CA TYR A 29 -13.19 -5.82 -2.80
C TYR A 29 -14.07 -5.38 -1.63
N ASN A 30 -14.18 -6.18 -0.57
CA ASN A 30 -14.92 -5.82 0.63
C ASN A 30 -14.17 -4.72 1.39
N GLN A 31 -14.86 -3.59 1.67
CA GLN A 31 -14.25 -2.42 2.30
C GLN A 31 -13.91 -2.66 3.77
N ASP A 32 -14.78 -3.34 4.52
CA ASP A 32 -14.55 -3.62 5.93
C ASP A 32 -13.36 -4.57 6.10
N ALA A 33 -13.28 -5.61 5.27
CA ALA A 33 -12.14 -6.53 5.23
C ALA A 33 -10.84 -5.85 4.75
N LEU A 34 -10.93 -4.77 3.97
CA LEU A 34 -9.78 -3.94 3.63
C LEU A 34 -9.36 -3.10 4.83
N PHE A 35 -10.29 -2.43 5.50
CA PHE A 35 -10.01 -1.51 6.60
C PHE A 35 -9.43 -2.24 7.80
N ASN A 36 -9.94 -3.43 8.14
CA ASN A 36 -9.34 -4.28 9.17
C ASN A 36 -7.87 -4.63 8.88
N GLU A 37 -7.53 -4.88 7.61
CA GLU A 37 -6.16 -5.19 7.22
C GLU A 37 -5.27 -3.93 7.14
N LEU A 38 -5.83 -2.78 6.74
CA LEU A 38 -5.15 -1.48 6.82
C LEU A 38 -4.79 -1.15 8.27
N GLU A 39 -5.76 -1.25 9.18
CA GLU A 39 -5.56 -1.01 10.60
C GLU A 39 -4.46 -1.91 11.18
N ARG A 40 -4.52 -3.22 10.93
CA ARG A 40 -3.49 -4.18 11.36
C ARG A 40 -2.09 -3.81 10.86
N VAL A 41 -1.96 -3.47 9.57
CA VAL A 41 -0.65 -3.14 8.99
C VAL A 41 -0.16 -1.77 9.44
N TYR A 42 -1.07 -0.82 9.62
CA TYR A 42 -0.75 0.52 10.12
C TYR A 42 -0.28 0.48 11.56
N ASP A 43 -0.90 -0.34 12.41
CA ASP A 43 -0.48 -0.58 13.79
C ASP A 43 0.96 -1.13 13.85
N ILE A 44 1.25 -2.17 13.05
CA ILE A 44 2.61 -2.72 12.92
C ILE A 44 3.61 -1.67 12.41
N CYS A 45 3.19 -0.84 11.45
CA CYS A 45 4.04 0.22 10.89
C CYS A 45 4.31 1.32 11.91
N HIS A 46 3.29 1.74 12.67
CA HIS A 46 3.41 2.71 13.76
C HIS A 46 4.34 2.19 14.87
N GLY A 47 4.27 0.90 15.20
CA GLY A 47 5.13 0.31 16.23
C GLY A 47 6.63 0.31 15.88
N CYS A 48 7.01 0.24 14.60
CA CYS A 48 8.43 0.17 14.21
C CYS A 48 8.99 1.43 13.52
N ARG A 49 8.14 2.22 12.83
CA ARG A 49 8.44 3.46 12.10
C ARG A 49 9.65 3.44 11.13
N ARG A 50 10.18 2.26 10.78
CA ARG A 50 11.42 2.11 9.98
C ARG A 50 11.33 2.66 8.56
N CYS A 51 10.13 2.80 8.02
CA CYS A 51 9.92 3.18 6.63
C CYS A 51 9.74 4.70 6.41
N VAL A 52 9.83 5.52 7.46
CA VAL A 52 9.56 6.98 7.43
C VAL A 52 10.30 7.72 6.31
N SER A 53 11.52 7.32 5.97
CA SER A 53 12.36 8.00 4.99
C SER A 53 12.18 7.53 3.54
N LEU A 54 11.28 6.57 3.28
CA LEU A 54 11.16 5.96 1.95
C LEU A 54 10.09 6.60 1.04
N CYS A 55 8.98 7.07 1.62
CA CYS A 55 7.80 7.51 0.89
C CYS A 55 6.90 8.33 1.82
N ASN A 56 6.17 9.32 1.29
CA ASN A 56 5.29 10.20 2.06
C ASN A 56 4.15 9.47 2.79
N ALA A 57 3.74 8.29 2.30
CA ALA A 57 2.72 7.47 2.95
C ALA A 57 3.04 7.19 4.43
N PHE A 58 4.32 7.03 4.80
CA PHE A 58 4.71 6.73 6.17
C PHE A 58 4.67 7.96 7.10
N PRO A 59 5.30 9.11 6.77
CA PRO A 59 5.08 10.36 7.48
C PRO A 59 3.59 10.68 7.66
N THR A 60 2.78 10.61 6.61
CA THR A 60 1.34 10.87 6.71
C THR A 60 0.63 9.91 7.66
N LEU A 61 0.98 8.62 7.64
CA LEU A 61 0.43 7.66 8.61
C LEU A 61 0.83 8.05 10.04
N PHE A 62 2.10 8.38 10.27
CA PHE A 62 2.59 8.65 11.61
C PHE A 62 2.05 9.98 12.15
N ASP A 63 1.95 11.01 11.32
CA ASP A 63 1.35 12.29 11.69
C ASP A 63 -0.13 12.11 12.05
N LEU A 64 -0.90 11.33 11.28
CA LEU A 64 -2.30 11.02 11.59
C LEU A 64 -2.44 10.34 12.96
N VAL A 65 -1.53 9.42 13.29
CA VAL A 65 -1.55 8.73 14.58
C VAL A 65 -1.10 9.65 15.71
N ASP A 66 -0.01 10.39 15.54
CA ASP A 66 0.57 11.27 16.57
C ASP A 66 -0.35 12.47 16.89
N GLU A 67 -1.18 12.90 15.94
CA GLU A 67 -2.19 13.95 16.12
C GLU A 67 -3.55 13.42 16.60
N SER A 68 -3.72 12.09 16.74
CA SER A 68 -4.96 11.47 17.22
C SER A 68 -5.11 11.58 18.75
N GLU A 69 -6.33 11.41 19.26
CA GLU A 69 -6.61 11.50 20.70
C GLU A 69 -5.95 10.40 21.53
N THR A 70 -5.79 9.20 20.96
CA THR A 70 -5.21 8.03 21.63
C THR A 70 -3.70 7.90 21.40
N MET A 71 -3.15 8.63 20.42
CA MET A 71 -1.80 8.43 19.87
C MET A 71 -1.56 7.02 19.31
N GLU A 72 -2.64 6.30 18.99
CA GLU A 72 -2.63 4.95 18.45
C GLU A 72 -3.52 4.90 17.18
N VAL A 73 -3.44 3.82 16.42
CA VAL A 73 -4.16 3.71 15.14
C VAL A 73 -5.69 3.71 15.31
N ASP A 74 -6.20 3.30 16.47
CA ASP A 74 -7.61 3.32 16.84
C ASP A 74 -8.20 4.74 16.95
N GLY A 75 -7.35 5.75 17.16
CA GLY A 75 -7.72 7.16 17.19
C GLY A 75 -7.81 7.79 15.80
N VAL A 76 -7.38 7.09 14.75
CA VAL A 76 -7.37 7.59 13.36
C VAL A 76 -8.69 7.26 12.66
N LYS A 77 -9.32 8.26 12.06
CA LYS A 77 -10.54 8.06 11.28
C LYS A 77 -10.25 7.19 10.05
N HIS A 78 -11.09 6.18 9.80
CA HIS A 78 -10.95 5.33 8.63
C HIS A 78 -10.91 6.10 7.29
N ASP A 79 -11.62 7.23 7.20
CA ASP A 79 -11.58 8.08 6.00
C ASP A 79 -10.18 8.68 5.74
N ASP A 80 -9.38 8.87 6.78
CA ASP A 80 -8.03 9.40 6.66
C ASP A 80 -7.02 8.33 6.19
N TYR A 81 -7.35 7.04 6.27
CA TYR A 81 -6.50 5.97 5.71
C TYR A 81 -6.27 6.17 4.21
N TRP A 82 -7.24 6.76 3.51
CA TRP A 82 -7.10 7.06 2.09
C TRP A 82 -5.98 8.04 1.78
N LYS A 83 -5.59 8.91 2.72
CA LYS A 83 -4.44 9.82 2.55
C LYS A 83 -3.15 9.03 2.43
N VAL A 84 -2.95 8.05 3.33
CA VAL A 84 -1.80 7.13 3.30
C VAL A 84 -1.80 6.30 2.01
N VAL A 85 -2.97 5.76 1.61
CA VAL A 85 -3.12 5.00 0.38
C VAL A 85 -2.74 5.83 -0.85
N ASP A 86 -3.18 7.08 -0.93
CA ASP A 86 -2.93 7.95 -2.08
C ASP A 86 -1.44 8.29 -2.25
N GLU A 87 -0.69 8.33 -1.17
CA GLU A 87 0.74 8.66 -1.17
C GLU A 87 1.66 7.46 -1.41
N CYS A 88 1.14 6.23 -1.43
CA CYS A 88 1.92 5.07 -1.82
C CYS A 88 2.11 5.01 -3.35
N TYR A 89 3.37 4.95 -3.79
CA TYR A 89 3.77 4.87 -5.20
C TYR A 89 3.98 3.44 -5.74
N LEU A 90 3.71 2.41 -4.95
CA LEU A 90 3.84 0.99 -5.35
C LEU A 90 5.25 0.62 -5.87
N CYS A 91 6.31 1.19 -5.28
CA CYS A 91 7.70 0.95 -5.71
C CYS A 91 8.38 -0.25 -5.03
N ASP A 92 7.70 -0.93 -4.12
CA ASP A 92 8.19 -2.08 -3.33
C ASP A 92 9.42 -1.83 -2.43
N LEU A 93 9.93 -0.60 -2.33
CA LEU A 93 11.17 -0.33 -1.58
C LEU A 93 11.04 -0.64 -0.09
N CYS A 94 9.89 -0.32 0.53
CA CYS A 94 9.64 -0.61 1.95
C CYS A 94 9.61 -2.13 2.22
N TYR A 95 8.98 -2.88 1.33
CA TYR A 95 8.87 -4.33 1.40
C TYR A 95 10.23 -5.01 1.19
N MET A 96 11.00 -4.58 0.18
CA MET A 96 12.24 -5.25 -0.17
C MET A 96 13.44 -4.89 0.72
N THR A 97 13.47 -3.69 1.31
CA THR A 97 14.72 -3.14 1.88
C THR A 97 14.66 -2.62 3.31
N LYS A 98 13.46 -2.52 3.92
CA LYS A 98 13.32 -1.96 5.28
C LYS A 98 12.43 -2.75 6.21
N CYS A 99 11.37 -3.38 5.71
CA CYS A 99 10.38 -4.01 6.57
C CYS A 99 10.92 -5.33 7.16
N PRO A 100 11.06 -5.44 8.50
CA PRO A 100 11.52 -6.67 9.14
C PRO A 100 10.43 -7.75 9.25
N TYR A 101 9.20 -7.41 8.87
CA TYR A 101 8.00 -8.22 9.10
C TYR A 101 7.38 -8.77 7.82
N VAL A 102 8.14 -8.76 6.72
CA VAL A 102 7.75 -9.37 5.45
C VAL A 102 7.74 -10.91 5.54
N PRO A 103 6.89 -11.60 4.76
CA PRO A 103 6.91 -13.06 4.67
C PRO A 103 8.32 -13.61 4.38
N PRO A 104 8.76 -14.66 5.11
CA PRO A 104 7.94 -15.61 5.87
C PRO A 104 7.66 -15.23 7.34
N HIS A 105 7.89 -13.98 7.77
CA HIS A 105 7.55 -13.52 9.11
C HIS A 105 6.06 -13.73 9.41
N GLU A 106 5.71 -14.05 10.67
CA GLU A 106 4.35 -14.42 11.08
C GLU A 106 3.32 -13.28 10.89
N TRP A 107 3.78 -12.03 10.89
CA TRP A 107 2.94 -10.85 10.63
C TRP A 107 2.66 -10.58 9.15
N ASN A 108 3.40 -11.24 8.24
CA ASN A 108 3.15 -11.24 6.80
C ASN A 108 2.82 -9.85 6.20
N VAL A 109 3.67 -8.86 6.45
CA VAL A 109 3.42 -7.48 6.00
C VAL A 109 3.84 -7.31 4.54
N ASP A 110 2.88 -7.12 3.64
CA ASP A 110 3.11 -6.68 2.25
C ASP A 110 2.38 -5.37 2.00
N PHE A 111 2.98 -4.27 2.49
CA PHE A 111 2.41 -2.94 2.40
C PHE A 111 2.07 -2.53 0.94
N PRO A 112 2.96 -2.71 -0.06
CA PRO A 112 2.63 -2.38 -1.45
C PRO A 112 1.40 -3.13 -1.98
N HIS A 113 1.27 -4.42 -1.71
CA HIS A 113 0.11 -5.21 -2.12
C HIS A 113 -1.18 -4.76 -1.43
N LEU A 114 -1.12 -4.39 -0.16
CA LEU A 114 -2.26 -3.82 0.55
C LEU A 114 -2.67 -2.46 -0.04
N MET A 115 -1.71 -1.61 -0.38
CA MET A 115 -2.00 -0.33 -1.04
C MET A 115 -2.58 -0.54 -2.45
N LEU A 116 -2.10 -1.55 -3.18
CA LEU A 116 -2.68 -1.94 -4.48
C LEU A 116 -4.13 -2.39 -4.33
N ARG A 117 -4.43 -3.25 -3.34
CA ARG A 117 -5.82 -3.65 -3.01
C ARG A 117 -6.68 -2.44 -2.68
N ALA A 118 -6.19 -1.54 -1.83
CA ALA A 118 -6.92 -0.32 -1.45
C ALA A 118 -7.24 0.57 -2.65
N LYS A 119 -6.26 0.81 -3.54
CA LYS A 119 -6.48 1.58 -4.77
C LYS A 119 -7.47 0.88 -5.72
N ALA A 120 -7.46 -0.44 -5.80
CA ALA A 120 -8.42 -1.21 -6.60
C ALA A 120 -9.86 -1.09 -6.06
N VAL A 121 -10.04 -1.17 -4.74
CA VAL A 121 -11.33 -0.93 -4.06
C VAL A 121 -11.83 0.49 -4.33
N LYS A 122 -10.98 1.49 -4.10
CA LYS A 122 -11.28 2.91 -4.34
C LYS A 122 -11.69 3.18 -5.79
N PHE A 123 -11.02 2.56 -6.75
CA PHE A 123 -11.36 2.66 -8.17
C PHE A 123 -12.73 2.05 -8.47
N LYS A 124 -13.03 0.86 -7.95
CA LYS A 124 -14.32 0.16 -8.15
C LYS A 124 -15.50 0.93 -7.57
N GLN A 125 -15.30 1.64 -6.46
CA GLN A 125 -16.31 2.51 -5.84
C GLN A 125 -16.51 3.84 -6.59
N GLY A 126 -15.68 4.14 -7.59
CA GLY A 126 -15.75 5.39 -8.33
C GLY A 126 -15.07 6.57 -7.64
N ASN A 127 -14.41 6.36 -6.50
CA ASN A 127 -13.75 7.37 -5.67
C ASN A 127 -12.36 7.80 -6.19
N THR A 128 -12.16 7.75 -7.52
CA THR A 128 -10.93 8.14 -8.21
C THR A 128 -11.13 9.39 -9.06
N LYS A 129 -10.15 10.30 -9.05
CA LYS A 129 -10.22 11.57 -9.77
C LYS A 129 -10.29 11.31 -11.28
N PHE A 130 -11.02 12.17 -11.99
CA PHE A 130 -11.14 12.08 -13.45
C PHE A 130 -9.77 12.06 -14.15
N ARG A 131 -8.87 12.96 -13.73
CA ARG A 131 -7.47 13.00 -14.21
C ARG A 131 -6.81 11.63 -14.13
N ASP A 132 -6.92 10.96 -12.99
CA ASP A 132 -6.23 9.70 -12.74
C ASP A 132 -6.80 8.58 -13.64
N LYS A 133 -8.12 8.55 -13.87
CA LYS A 133 -8.76 7.63 -14.83
C LYS A 133 -8.29 7.85 -16.26
N VAL A 134 -8.17 9.12 -16.69
CA VAL A 134 -7.71 9.45 -18.04
C VAL A 134 -6.24 9.07 -18.22
N LEU A 135 -5.36 9.51 -17.31
CA LEU A 135 -3.91 9.28 -17.43
C LEU A 135 -3.54 7.79 -17.36
N THR A 136 -4.28 6.98 -16.62
CA THR A 136 -4.03 5.53 -16.51
C THR A 136 -4.60 4.73 -17.69
N SER A 137 -5.50 5.31 -18.48
CA SER A 137 -6.12 4.66 -19.63
C SER A 137 -5.31 4.88 -20.91
N THR A 138 -4.14 4.24 -21.00
CA THR A 138 -3.19 4.37 -22.11
C THR A 138 -3.83 4.18 -23.49
N ASP A 139 -4.76 3.24 -23.63
CA ASP A 139 -5.45 2.98 -24.90
C ASP A 139 -6.35 4.15 -25.33
N ALA A 140 -7.08 4.74 -24.39
CA ALA A 140 -7.95 5.88 -24.68
C ALA A 140 -7.12 7.12 -25.02
N VAL A 141 -6.04 7.36 -24.25
CA VAL A 141 -5.11 8.46 -24.51
C VAL A 141 -4.41 8.27 -25.85
N GLY A 142 -3.93 7.05 -26.16
CA GLY A 142 -3.28 6.73 -27.42
C GLY A 142 -4.21 6.89 -28.62
N LYS A 143 -5.46 6.43 -28.51
CA LYS A 143 -6.49 6.65 -29.54
C LYS A 143 -6.72 8.15 -29.77
N LEU A 144 -6.88 8.92 -28.70
CA LEU A 144 -7.08 10.37 -28.79
C LEU A 144 -5.88 11.09 -29.41
N ALA A 145 -4.66 10.72 -28.99
CA ALA A 145 -3.41 11.26 -29.52
C ALA A 145 -3.10 10.80 -30.97
N SER A 146 -3.81 9.82 -31.51
CA SER A 146 -3.64 9.38 -32.90
C SER A 146 -4.53 10.12 -33.91
N ILE A 147 -5.44 10.99 -33.46
CA ILE A 147 -6.37 11.73 -34.32
C ILE A 147 -5.64 12.99 -34.86
N PRO A 148 -5.34 13.09 -36.17
CA PRO A 148 -4.51 14.18 -36.72
C PRO A 148 -5.03 15.58 -36.38
N VAL A 149 -6.35 15.79 -36.40
CA VAL A 149 -6.98 17.08 -36.09
C VAL A 149 -6.83 17.46 -34.61
N VAL A 150 -6.70 16.49 -33.70
CA VAL A 150 -6.53 16.73 -32.26
C VAL A 150 -5.08 17.06 -31.92
N VAL A 151 -4.11 16.52 -32.68
CA VAL A 151 -2.68 16.71 -32.41
C VAL A 151 -2.01 17.79 -33.25
N GLN A 152 -2.66 18.28 -34.31
CA GLN A 152 -2.14 19.33 -35.19
C GLN A 152 -2.81 20.71 -34.95
N THR A 153 -3.54 20.87 -33.84
CA THR A 153 -3.98 22.19 -33.36
C THR A 153 -2.83 22.99 -32.76
#